data_AF-A0A063BCP0-F1
#
_entry.id   AF-A0A063BCP0-F1
#
_cell.length_a   1.000
_cell.length_b   1.000
_cell.length_c   1.000
_cell.angle_alpha   90.00
_cell.angle_beta   90.00
_cell.angle_gamma   90.00
#
_symmetry.space_group_name_H-M   'P 1'
#
loop_
_entity.id
_entity.type
_entity.pdbx_description
1 polymer ?
#
loop_
_entity_poly.entity_id
_entity_poly.type
_entity_poly.pdbx_seq_one_letter_code
_entity_poly.pdbx_strand_id
1 'polypeptide(L)'
;MKLYNFDHGFRKPQAIRVGPFTLRITEQHCENLSLLKRNRSFSETYDENLNPVLRRSSSTHGGFAETTVAECQGEGGRSELFPNNTGVTALFDLVLLLSFLTGRRVYLENEIDGDHRLTPGEWAIEGHTLQRVLPHIWPRLQHLAATGLGDAMYCIVFAPLAPEAIGRGAYANAALDTVCTYWAKVFGKTRYENQSIVKKARDKVVNAIDKSLLYQARKLITRVFPKEGASEEETADILARLRGLSSPSALQKMTWFLQALDLFPLQPTEEETSRLRRLNTVRNGIAHGGTIRSDQKLDHEVNLRVAGAILILTGLIAEYYLVREILKIDCAALSRTKFDVQEFFKHGIFRRHQVFTEDFEQYVDRLEFEWISGHASQ
;
A
#
# COMPACT_ATOMS: atom_id res chain seq x y z
N MET A 1 -20.94 -14.89 -16.78
CA MET A 1 -20.20 -13.68 -17.20
C MET A 1 -18.74 -14.05 -17.36
N LYS A 2 -18.09 -13.69 -18.47
CA LYS A 2 -16.68 -13.98 -18.68
C LYS A 2 -15.79 -12.97 -17.96
N LEU A 3 -14.72 -13.46 -17.36
CA LEU A 3 -13.70 -12.68 -16.67
C LEU A 3 -12.37 -12.81 -17.41
N TYR A 4 -11.70 -11.68 -17.60
CA TYR A 4 -10.44 -11.59 -18.31
C TYR A 4 -9.30 -11.20 -17.37
N ASN A 5 -8.10 -11.69 -17.67
CA ASN A 5 -6.86 -11.35 -16.97
C ASN A 5 -6.81 -11.74 -15.47
N PHE A 6 -7.63 -12.70 -15.04
CA PHE A 6 -7.59 -13.27 -13.70
C PHE A 6 -6.57 -14.42 -13.64
N ASP A 7 -5.38 -14.16 -13.09
CA ASP A 7 -4.32 -15.16 -12.95
C ASP A 7 -4.60 -16.07 -11.74
N HIS A 8 -5.52 -17.01 -11.94
CA HIS A 8 -6.07 -17.86 -10.90
C HIS A 8 -5.11 -18.97 -10.43
N GLY A 9 -4.01 -19.21 -11.14
CA GLY A 9 -2.96 -20.17 -10.74
C GLY A 9 -3.32 -21.66 -10.79
N PHE A 10 -4.58 -22.02 -11.03
CA PHE A 10 -5.02 -23.40 -11.25
C PHE A 10 -4.39 -24.04 -12.49
N ARG A 11 -3.97 -25.30 -12.35
CA ARG A 11 -3.39 -26.13 -13.41
C ARG A 11 -4.37 -27.16 -13.99
N LYS A 12 -5.55 -27.27 -13.40
CA LYS A 12 -6.60 -28.23 -13.77
C LYS A 12 -7.97 -27.56 -13.69
N PRO A 13 -8.95 -28.01 -14.49
CA PRO A 13 -10.32 -27.51 -14.42
C PRO A 13 -10.93 -27.69 -13.03
N GLN A 14 -11.72 -26.72 -12.61
CA GLN A 14 -12.40 -26.74 -11.31
C GLN A 14 -13.46 -25.65 -11.20
N ALA A 15 -14.29 -25.75 -10.17
CA ALA A 15 -15.27 -24.73 -9.80
C ALA A 15 -15.04 -24.28 -8.35
N ILE A 16 -15.01 -22.96 -8.12
CA ILE A 16 -14.85 -22.38 -6.79
C ILE A 16 -16.01 -21.45 -6.51
N ARG A 17 -16.61 -21.61 -5.33
CA ARG A 17 -17.63 -20.67 -4.85
C ARG A 17 -16.98 -19.47 -4.17
N VAL A 18 -17.39 -18.27 -4.52
CA VAL A 18 -16.98 -17.00 -3.91
C VAL A 18 -18.25 -16.17 -3.69
N GLY A 19 -18.77 -16.19 -2.46
CA GLY A 19 -20.04 -15.53 -2.14
C GLY A 19 -21.21 -16.08 -2.97
N PRO A 20 -21.97 -15.21 -3.68
CA PRO A 20 -23.06 -15.62 -4.56
C PRO A 20 -22.58 -16.15 -5.92
N PHE A 21 -21.26 -16.18 -6.17
CA PHE A 21 -20.69 -16.58 -7.45
C PHE A 21 -20.07 -17.98 -7.41
N THR A 22 -20.13 -18.67 -8.54
CA THR A 22 -19.31 -19.85 -8.85
C THR A 22 -18.39 -19.49 -10.02
N LEU A 23 -17.09 -19.48 -9.74
CA LEU A 23 -16.03 -19.32 -10.73
C LEU A 23 -15.77 -20.67 -11.38
N ARG A 24 -16.09 -20.80 -12.67
CA ARG A 24 -15.78 -21.99 -13.49
C ARG A 24 -14.50 -21.80 -14.28
N ILE A 25 -13.56 -22.69 -14.04
CA ILE A 25 -12.26 -22.76 -14.72
C ILE A 25 -12.25 -24.04 -15.53
N THR A 26 -12.18 -23.89 -16.86
CA THR A 26 -12.09 -25.00 -17.82
C THR A 26 -10.62 -25.31 -18.13
N GLU A 27 -10.38 -26.29 -18.99
CA GLU A 27 -9.03 -26.61 -19.46
C GLU A 27 -8.45 -25.43 -20.26
N GLN A 28 -9.25 -24.87 -21.18
CA GLN A 28 -8.90 -23.66 -21.93
C GLN A 28 -8.53 -22.48 -21.01
N HIS A 29 -9.25 -22.28 -19.91
CA HIS A 29 -8.93 -21.22 -18.95
C HIS A 29 -7.55 -21.41 -18.30
N CYS A 30 -7.19 -22.66 -17.97
CA CYS A 30 -5.86 -22.98 -17.44
C CYS A 30 -4.76 -22.70 -18.47
N GLU A 31 -4.99 -23.07 -19.74
CA GLU A 31 -4.05 -22.81 -20.84
C GLU A 31 -3.86 -21.31 -21.07
N ASN A 32 -4.95 -20.54 -20.99
CA ASN A 32 -4.96 -19.10 -21.18
C ASN A 32 -4.12 -18.33 -20.14
N LEU A 33 -3.76 -18.92 -18.99
CA LEU A 33 -2.82 -18.31 -18.04
C LEU A 33 -1.42 -18.08 -18.62
N SER A 34 -1.03 -18.86 -19.64
CA SER A 34 0.23 -18.70 -20.36
C SER A 34 0.23 -17.48 -21.29
N LEU A 35 -0.95 -17.03 -21.70
CA LEU A 35 -1.16 -15.88 -22.57
C LEU A 35 -1.10 -14.55 -21.82
N LEU A 36 -1.12 -14.57 -20.48
CA LEU A 36 -1.11 -13.35 -19.67
C LEU A 36 0.28 -12.70 -19.65
N LYS A 37 0.33 -11.36 -19.69
CA LYS A 37 1.56 -10.60 -19.45
C LYS A 37 2.11 -10.91 -18.07
N ARG A 38 3.39 -11.25 -17.94
CA ARG A 38 4.06 -11.46 -16.65
C ARG A 38 5.26 -10.51 -16.57
N ASN A 39 5.38 -9.81 -15.45
CA ASN A 39 6.61 -9.08 -15.14
C ASN A 39 7.73 -10.08 -14.94
N ARG A 40 8.97 -9.64 -15.18
CA ARG A 40 10.15 -10.40 -14.77
C ARG A 40 10.05 -10.65 -13.27
N SER A 41 10.15 -11.89 -12.85
CA SER A 41 10.20 -12.26 -11.43
C SER A 41 11.48 -13.01 -11.12
N PHE A 42 11.88 -12.90 -9.86
CA PHE A 42 12.98 -13.65 -9.29
C PHE A 42 12.42 -14.59 -8.24
N SER A 43 12.79 -15.86 -8.31
CA SER A 43 12.48 -16.85 -7.29
C SER A 43 13.80 -17.42 -6.77
N GLU A 44 13.97 -17.39 -5.46
CA GLU A 44 15.11 -18.05 -4.81
C GLU A 44 14.78 -19.56 -4.70
N THR A 45 15.65 -20.36 -5.29
CA THR A 45 15.64 -21.83 -5.24
C THR A 45 16.95 -22.28 -4.61
N TYR A 46 17.14 -23.58 -4.42
CA TYR A 46 18.41 -24.12 -3.89
C TYR A 46 19.00 -25.08 -4.93
N ASP A 47 20.32 -25.02 -5.14
CA ASP A 47 21.02 -26.04 -5.91
C ASP A 47 21.12 -27.37 -5.14
N GLU A 48 21.72 -28.37 -5.77
CA GLU A 48 21.96 -29.69 -5.18
C GLU A 48 22.80 -29.64 -3.89
N ASN A 49 23.55 -28.55 -3.69
CA ASN A 49 24.39 -28.30 -2.51
C ASN A 49 23.71 -27.38 -1.48
N LEU A 50 22.41 -27.10 -1.64
CA LEU A 50 21.64 -26.19 -0.78
C LEU A 50 22.14 -24.73 -0.79
N ASN A 51 22.88 -24.32 -1.82
CA ASN A 51 23.18 -22.91 -2.02
C ASN A 51 21.96 -22.21 -2.65
N PRO A 52 21.61 -21.00 -2.21
CA PRO A 52 20.54 -20.24 -2.83
C PRO A 52 20.90 -19.89 -4.28
N VAL A 53 20.10 -20.39 -5.22
CA VAL A 53 20.17 -20.09 -6.66
C VAL A 53 18.94 -19.30 -7.06
N LEU A 54 19.19 -18.14 -7.67
CA LEU A 54 18.15 -17.21 -8.07
C LEU A 54 17.64 -17.59 -9.46
N ARG A 55 16.48 -18.25 -9.55
CA ARG A 55 15.82 -18.53 -10.84
C ARG A 55 15.04 -17.33 -11.33
N ARG A 56 15.28 -16.97 -12.59
CA ARG A 56 14.59 -15.87 -13.27
C ARG A 56 13.47 -16.40 -14.16
N SER A 57 12.31 -15.76 -14.08
CA SER A 57 11.27 -15.87 -15.11
C SER A 57 11.47 -14.76 -16.14
N SER A 58 11.38 -15.09 -17.43
CA SER A 58 11.33 -14.08 -18.48
C SER A 58 10.01 -13.31 -18.39
N SER A 59 10.06 -12.01 -18.69
CA SER A 59 8.83 -11.23 -18.86
C SER A 59 8.12 -11.72 -20.12
N THR A 60 6.84 -12.05 -20.02
CA THR A 60 6.02 -12.42 -21.18
C THR A 60 5.30 -11.18 -21.70
N HIS A 61 5.33 -10.95 -23.01
CA HIS A 61 4.61 -9.85 -23.69
C HIS A 61 3.09 -10.09 -23.80
N GLY A 62 2.54 -11.01 -23.00
CA GLY A 62 1.18 -11.54 -23.10
C GLY A 62 0.06 -10.48 -23.12
N GLY A 63 -1.16 -10.93 -23.46
CA GLY A 63 -2.32 -10.08 -23.68
C GLY A 63 -3.50 -10.33 -22.73
N PHE A 64 -4.68 -9.88 -23.13
CA PHE A 64 -5.94 -10.20 -22.46
C PHE A 64 -6.42 -11.57 -22.89
N ALA A 65 -6.70 -12.41 -21.90
CA ALA A 65 -7.30 -13.72 -22.14
C ALA A 65 -8.47 -13.92 -21.19
N GLU A 66 -9.52 -14.57 -21.70
CA GLU A 66 -10.59 -15.11 -20.88
C GLU A 66 -10.00 -16.19 -19.99
N THR A 67 -10.09 -16.00 -18.68
CA THR A 67 -9.42 -16.87 -17.71
C THR A 67 -10.40 -17.54 -16.77
N THR A 68 -11.64 -17.10 -16.72
CA THR A 68 -12.68 -17.71 -15.86
C THR A 68 -14.06 -17.26 -16.31
N VAL A 69 -15.07 -18.09 -16.07
CA VAL A 69 -16.49 -17.67 -16.15
C VAL A 69 -17.06 -17.58 -14.74
N ALA A 70 -17.62 -16.43 -14.37
CA ALA A 70 -18.39 -16.26 -13.14
C ALA A 70 -19.88 -16.51 -13.40
N GLU A 71 -20.45 -17.48 -12.69
CA GLU A 71 -21.89 -17.75 -12.65
C GLU A 71 -22.47 -17.20 -11.35
N CYS A 72 -23.59 -16.49 -11.40
CA CYS A 72 -24.26 -15.97 -10.20
C CYS A 72 -25.45 -16.86 -9.84
N GLN A 73 -25.59 -17.20 -8.57
CA GLN A 73 -26.80 -17.84 -8.06
C GLN A 73 -27.85 -16.77 -7.72
N GLY A 74 -28.60 -16.31 -8.73
CA GLY A 74 -29.68 -15.32 -8.59
C GLY A 74 -29.45 -14.02 -9.34
N GLU A 75 -30.25 -12.98 -9.04
CA GLU A 75 -30.01 -11.63 -9.54
C GLU A 75 -28.70 -11.11 -8.95
N GLY A 76 -27.80 -10.60 -9.79
CA GLY A 76 -26.40 -10.26 -9.49
C GLY A 76 -26.13 -9.21 -8.41
N GLY A 77 -27.13 -8.88 -7.58
CA GLY A 77 -27.02 -8.19 -6.30
C GLY A 77 -26.51 -6.75 -6.38
N ARG A 78 -26.86 -5.96 -5.35
CA ARG A 78 -26.13 -4.72 -5.08
C ARG A 78 -24.74 -5.04 -4.55
N SER A 79 -23.80 -4.13 -4.76
CA SER A 79 -22.48 -4.19 -4.13
C SER A 79 -22.59 -4.30 -2.60
N GLU A 80 -21.89 -5.28 -2.03
CA GLU A 80 -21.68 -5.39 -0.58
C GLU A 80 -20.60 -4.41 -0.11
N LEU A 81 -19.66 -4.06 -0.98
CA LEU A 81 -18.54 -3.17 -0.65
C LEU A 81 -18.92 -1.69 -0.69
N PHE A 82 -19.77 -1.31 -1.65
CA PHE A 82 -20.27 0.04 -1.89
C PHE A 82 -21.80 0.08 -1.88
N PRO A 83 -22.45 -0.28 -0.75
CA PRO A 83 -23.91 -0.45 -0.70
C PRO A 83 -24.71 0.84 -0.98
N ASN A 84 -24.06 2.00 -0.83
CA ASN A 84 -24.66 3.30 -1.10
C ASN A 84 -24.56 3.73 -2.58
N ASN A 85 -23.82 2.99 -3.41
CA ASN A 85 -23.66 3.30 -4.83
C ASN A 85 -24.58 2.39 -5.67
N THR A 86 -25.67 2.95 -6.19
CA THR A 86 -26.66 2.21 -6.98
C THR A 86 -26.15 1.74 -8.34
N GLY A 87 -25.02 2.29 -8.82
CA GLY A 87 -24.40 1.89 -10.09
C GLY A 87 -23.47 0.68 -9.99
N VAL A 88 -23.21 0.18 -8.77
CA VAL A 88 -22.21 -0.86 -8.53
C VAL A 88 -22.88 -2.15 -8.04
N THR A 89 -22.45 -3.28 -8.60
CA THR A 89 -23.05 -4.61 -8.38
C THR A 89 -22.14 -5.52 -7.57
N ALA A 90 -22.65 -6.65 -7.08
CA ALA A 90 -21.81 -7.66 -6.45
C ALA A 90 -20.75 -8.23 -7.42
N LEU A 91 -21.03 -8.21 -8.73
CA LEU A 91 -20.06 -8.62 -9.75
C LEU A 91 -18.85 -7.68 -9.81
N PHE A 92 -19.07 -6.38 -9.62
CA PHE A 92 -17.97 -5.42 -9.50
C PHE A 92 -17.11 -5.70 -8.27
N ASP A 93 -17.72 -6.02 -7.14
CA ASP A 93 -16.99 -6.37 -5.91
C ASP A 93 -16.13 -7.62 -6.11
N LEU A 94 -16.67 -8.64 -6.80
CA LEU A 94 -15.90 -9.82 -7.18
C LEU A 94 -14.69 -9.43 -8.04
N VAL A 95 -14.90 -8.65 -9.10
CA VAL A 95 -13.81 -8.22 -9.99
C VAL A 95 -12.77 -7.41 -9.24
N LEU A 96 -13.18 -6.49 -8.37
CA LEU A 96 -12.28 -5.68 -7.54
C LEU A 96 -11.48 -6.55 -6.57
N LEU A 97 -12.15 -7.48 -5.87
CA LEU A 97 -11.53 -8.42 -4.94
C LEU A 97 -10.49 -9.31 -5.64
N LEU A 98 -10.86 -9.92 -6.77
CA LEU A 98 -9.92 -10.75 -7.55
C LEU A 98 -8.75 -9.91 -8.07
N SER A 99 -9.01 -8.64 -8.44
CA SER A 99 -7.95 -7.74 -8.88
C SER A 99 -6.97 -7.41 -7.77
N PHE A 100 -7.50 -7.11 -6.58
CA PHE A 100 -6.71 -6.80 -5.40
C PHE A 100 -5.83 -7.98 -4.98
N LEU A 101 -6.40 -9.19 -4.90
CA LEU A 101 -5.67 -10.38 -4.46
C LEU A 101 -4.54 -10.78 -5.41
N THR A 102 -4.75 -10.61 -6.72
CA THR A 102 -3.78 -11.03 -7.74
C THR A 102 -2.86 -9.91 -8.22
N GLY A 103 -3.07 -8.66 -7.79
CA GLY A 103 -2.35 -7.49 -8.30
C GLY A 103 -2.62 -7.17 -9.77
N ARG A 104 -3.49 -7.93 -10.44
CA ARG A 104 -3.84 -7.75 -11.85
C ARG A 104 -5.22 -7.16 -11.95
N ARG A 105 -5.43 -6.21 -12.85
CA ARG A 105 -6.80 -5.78 -13.14
C ARG A 105 -7.54 -6.91 -13.86
N VAL A 106 -8.55 -7.44 -13.19
CA VAL A 106 -9.56 -8.34 -13.77
C VAL A 106 -10.62 -7.49 -14.45
N TYR A 107 -11.08 -7.91 -15.62
CA TYR A 107 -12.06 -7.19 -16.43
C TYR A 107 -13.27 -8.06 -16.74
N LEU A 108 -14.43 -7.44 -16.84
CA LEU A 108 -15.61 -8.04 -17.47
C LEU A 108 -15.50 -7.96 -19.00
N GLU A 109 -16.15 -8.88 -19.72
CA GLU A 109 -16.17 -8.91 -21.20
C GLU A 109 -16.57 -7.56 -21.82
N ASN A 110 -17.51 -6.85 -21.21
CA ASN A 110 -18.01 -5.55 -21.67
C ASN A 110 -17.14 -4.34 -21.27
N GLU A 111 -16.10 -4.55 -20.45
CA GLU A 111 -15.12 -3.52 -20.06
C GLU A 111 -13.85 -3.60 -20.93
N ILE A 112 -13.86 -4.39 -22.00
CA ILE A 112 -12.71 -4.58 -22.90
C ILE A 112 -12.79 -3.61 -24.09
N ASP A 113 -12.71 -2.31 -23.82
CA ASP A 113 -12.54 -1.23 -24.78
C ASP A 113 -11.12 -0.59 -24.78
N GLY A 114 -10.33 -0.91 -25.82
CA GLY A 114 -9.31 -0.04 -26.44
C GLY A 114 -7.99 0.26 -25.70
N ASP A 115 -8.00 0.58 -24.39
CA ASP A 115 -6.80 1.02 -23.66
C ASP A 115 -6.66 0.33 -22.29
N HIS A 116 -6.56 -0.99 -22.33
CA HIS A 116 -6.29 -1.76 -21.11
C HIS A 116 -4.81 -1.88 -20.86
N ARG A 117 -4.41 -1.44 -19.68
CA ARG A 117 -3.04 -1.60 -19.21
C ARG A 117 -2.82 -3.02 -18.75
N LEU A 118 -1.96 -3.71 -19.48
CA LEU A 118 -1.55 -5.08 -19.20
C LEU A 118 -0.55 -5.19 -18.06
N THR A 119 0.02 -4.07 -17.59
CA THR A 119 1.09 -4.08 -16.59
C THR A 119 0.54 -4.61 -15.27
N PRO A 120 0.91 -5.83 -14.85
CA PRO A 120 0.45 -6.37 -13.60
C PRO A 120 1.13 -5.60 -12.46
N GLY A 121 0.36 -5.31 -11.41
CA GLY A 121 0.89 -4.92 -10.10
C GLY A 121 1.45 -6.13 -9.38
N GLU A 122 1.78 -5.95 -8.10
CA GLU A 122 2.30 -7.04 -7.27
C GLU A 122 1.18 -7.87 -6.67
N TRP A 123 1.46 -9.16 -6.53
CA TRP A 123 0.50 -10.09 -5.98
C TRP A 123 0.42 -9.88 -4.48
N ALA A 124 -0.74 -9.42 -4.01
CA ALA A 124 -1.05 -9.36 -2.59
C ALA A 124 -0.97 -10.76 -1.94
N ILE A 125 -1.32 -11.82 -2.68
CA ILE A 125 -1.23 -13.22 -2.24
C ILE A 125 -0.74 -14.14 -3.36
N GLU A 126 -0.07 -15.23 -3.02
CA GLU A 126 0.43 -16.21 -4.01
C GLU A 126 -0.68 -17.13 -4.56
N GLY A 127 -0.51 -17.68 -5.77
CA GLY A 127 -1.57 -18.42 -6.48
C GLY A 127 -2.09 -19.66 -5.75
N HIS A 128 -1.26 -20.37 -4.99
CA HIS A 128 -1.73 -21.49 -4.17
C HIS A 128 -2.52 -21.00 -2.93
N THR A 129 -2.16 -19.83 -2.39
CA THR A 129 -2.89 -19.20 -1.26
C THR A 129 -4.27 -18.73 -1.71
N LEU A 130 -4.38 -18.21 -2.93
CA LEU A 130 -5.65 -17.77 -3.53
C LEU A 130 -6.73 -18.86 -3.48
N GLN A 131 -6.37 -20.10 -3.82
CA GLN A 131 -7.31 -21.23 -3.84
C GLN A 131 -7.93 -21.50 -2.47
N ARG A 132 -7.12 -21.41 -1.42
CA ARG A 132 -7.53 -21.62 -0.03
C ARG A 132 -8.37 -20.46 0.50
N VAL A 133 -8.09 -19.24 0.06
CA VAL A 133 -8.69 -18.02 0.61
C VAL A 133 -10.02 -17.67 -0.05
N LEU A 134 -10.15 -17.85 -1.37
CA LEU A 134 -11.31 -17.41 -2.14
C LEU A 134 -12.68 -17.89 -1.59
N PRO A 135 -12.84 -19.14 -1.13
CA PRO A 135 -14.11 -19.59 -0.58
C PRO A 135 -14.56 -18.86 0.70
N HIS A 136 -13.62 -18.27 1.44
CA HIS A 136 -13.86 -17.75 2.79
C HIS A 136 -13.80 -16.23 2.89
N ILE A 137 -13.42 -15.54 1.82
CA ILE A 137 -13.12 -14.11 1.88
C ILE A 137 -14.34 -13.22 1.68
N TRP A 138 -15.37 -13.70 0.99
CA TRP A 138 -16.55 -12.90 0.67
C TRP A 138 -17.22 -12.24 1.89
N PRO A 139 -17.44 -12.94 3.02
CA PRO A 139 -18.02 -12.31 4.22
C PRO A 139 -17.19 -11.15 4.79
N ARG A 140 -15.90 -11.02 4.41
CA ARG A 140 -15.05 -9.90 4.84
C ARG A 140 -15.37 -8.60 4.11
N LEU A 141 -16.07 -8.64 2.97
CA LEU A 141 -16.45 -7.44 2.20
C LEU A 141 -17.38 -6.53 3.00
N GLN A 142 -18.32 -7.09 3.78
CA GLN A 142 -19.20 -6.31 4.65
C GLN A 142 -18.42 -5.56 5.73
N HIS A 143 -17.36 -6.17 6.25
CA HIS A 143 -16.48 -5.51 7.21
C HIS A 143 -15.70 -4.36 6.55
N LEU A 144 -15.18 -4.57 5.33
CA LEU A 144 -14.54 -3.50 4.55
C LEU A 144 -15.51 -2.33 4.28
N ALA A 145 -16.76 -2.62 3.92
CA ALA A 145 -17.79 -1.60 3.68
C ALA A 145 -18.12 -0.80 4.94
N ALA A 146 -18.39 -1.50 6.05
CA ALA A 146 -18.74 -0.87 7.33
C ALA A 146 -17.62 0.01 7.92
N THR A 147 -16.37 -0.26 7.53
CA THR A 147 -15.18 0.46 8.00
C THR A 147 -14.70 1.56 7.05
N GLY A 148 -15.29 1.64 5.84
CA GLY A 148 -14.84 2.54 4.77
C GLY A 148 -13.53 2.10 4.11
N LEU A 149 -13.05 0.89 4.37
CA LEU A 149 -11.79 0.37 3.82
C LEU A 149 -11.94 -0.16 2.39
N GLY A 150 -13.17 -0.26 1.88
CA GLY A 150 -13.43 -0.57 0.47
C GLY A 150 -12.79 0.45 -0.49
N ASP A 151 -12.77 1.74 -0.10
CA ASP A 151 -12.11 2.80 -0.87
C ASP A 151 -10.60 2.58 -0.95
N ALA A 152 -9.97 2.12 0.14
CA ALA A 152 -8.55 1.79 0.13
C ALA A 152 -8.23 0.64 -0.83
N MET A 153 -9.06 -0.42 -0.82
CA MET A 153 -8.90 -1.54 -1.75
C MET A 153 -9.09 -1.09 -3.21
N TYR A 154 -10.09 -0.24 -3.47
CA TYR A 154 -10.29 0.39 -4.78
C TYR A 154 -9.03 1.16 -5.20
N CYS A 155 -8.51 2.05 -4.37
CA CYS A 155 -7.34 2.83 -4.70
C CYS A 155 -6.11 1.95 -5.02
N ILE A 156 -5.86 0.87 -4.28
CA ILE A 156 -4.75 -0.04 -4.59
C ILE A 156 -4.91 -0.72 -5.95
N VAL A 157 -6.12 -1.18 -6.29
CA VAL A 157 -6.37 -1.83 -7.59
C VAL A 157 -6.20 -0.88 -8.77
N PHE A 158 -6.60 0.38 -8.61
CA PHE A 158 -6.57 1.37 -9.69
C PHE A 158 -5.24 2.14 -9.76
N ALA A 159 -4.40 2.11 -8.72
CA ALA A 159 -3.10 2.78 -8.74
C ALA A 159 -2.23 2.38 -9.95
N PRO A 160 -2.05 1.09 -10.31
CA PRO A 160 -1.26 0.71 -11.49
C PRO A 160 -1.82 1.21 -12.82
N LEU A 161 -3.11 1.54 -12.87
CA LEU A 161 -3.78 2.04 -14.07
C LEU A 161 -3.50 3.53 -14.33
N ALA A 162 -2.99 4.28 -13.35
CA ALA A 162 -2.65 5.69 -13.56
C ALA A 162 -1.42 5.85 -14.49
N PRO A 163 -1.47 6.70 -15.54
CA PRO A 163 -0.36 6.96 -16.48
C PRO A 163 0.90 7.44 -15.79
N GLU A 164 0.72 8.39 -14.89
CA GLU A 164 1.78 9.15 -14.29
C GLU A 164 2.03 8.76 -12.84
N ALA A 165 3.29 8.88 -12.41
CA ALA A 165 3.70 8.56 -11.04
C ALA A 165 2.90 9.34 -9.97
N ILE A 166 2.47 10.56 -10.29
CA ILE A 166 1.66 11.40 -9.40
C ILE A 166 0.28 10.79 -9.19
N GLY A 167 -0.39 10.34 -10.26
CA GLY A 167 -1.68 9.64 -10.18
C GLY A 167 -1.57 8.32 -9.41
N ARG A 168 -0.52 7.54 -9.67
CA ARG A 168 -0.23 6.31 -8.89
C ARG A 168 -0.06 6.63 -7.41
N GLY A 169 0.72 7.66 -7.11
CA GLY A 169 0.96 8.15 -5.76
C GLY A 169 -0.29 8.67 -5.08
N ALA A 170 -1.18 9.36 -5.80
CA ALA A 170 -2.43 9.86 -5.26
C ALA A 170 -3.33 8.72 -4.78
N TYR A 171 -3.48 7.66 -5.59
CA TYR A 171 -4.20 6.45 -5.18
C TYR A 171 -3.53 5.76 -3.98
N ALA A 172 -2.22 5.54 -4.03
CA ALA A 172 -1.49 4.92 -2.91
C ALA A 172 -1.63 5.72 -1.60
N ASN A 173 -1.54 7.06 -1.69
CA ASN A 173 -1.71 7.96 -0.55
C ASN A 173 -3.13 7.90 0.01
N ALA A 174 -4.15 7.92 -0.87
CA ALA A 174 -5.55 7.81 -0.46
C ALA A 174 -5.82 6.48 0.25
N ALA A 175 -5.25 5.38 -0.24
CA ALA A 175 -5.32 4.08 0.43
C ALA A 175 -4.66 4.12 1.82
N LEU A 176 -3.43 4.64 1.91
CA LEU A 176 -2.69 4.73 3.18
C LEU A 176 -3.42 5.60 4.20
N ASP A 177 -3.99 6.73 3.77
CA ASP A 177 -4.71 7.66 4.64
C ASP A 177 -5.99 7.05 5.18
N THR A 178 -6.69 6.31 4.33
CA THR A 178 -7.91 5.59 4.71
C THR A 178 -7.60 4.55 5.77
N VAL A 179 -6.60 3.69 5.56
CA VAL A 179 -6.22 2.66 6.55
C VAL A 179 -5.66 3.26 7.84
N CYS A 180 -4.81 4.29 7.75
CA CYS A 180 -4.24 4.96 8.93
C CYS A 180 -5.32 5.66 9.76
N THR A 181 -6.26 6.33 9.10
CA THR A 181 -7.35 7.05 9.76
C THR A 181 -8.31 6.08 10.44
N TYR A 182 -8.69 5.00 9.75
CA TYR A 182 -9.49 3.94 10.34
C TYR A 182 -8.79 3.32 11.55
N TRP A 183 -7.52 2.91 11.40
CA TRP A 183 -6.75 2.34 12.49
C TRP A 183 -6.65 3.29 13.69
N ALA A 184 -6.34 4.57 13.46
CA ALA A 184 -6.27 5.56 14.52
C ALA A 184 -7.63 5.79 15.21
N LYS A 185 -8.75 5.65 14.49
CA LYS A 185 -10.10 5.75 15.08
C LYS A 185 -10.43 4.56 15.99
N VAL A 186 -10.00 3.36 15.61
CA VAL A 186 -10.24 2.11 16.36
C VAL A 186 -9.27 1.96 17.53
N PHE A 187 -7.97 2.12 17.28
CA PHE A 187 -6.89 1.80 18.23
C PHE A 187 -6.25 3.03 18.87
N GLY A 188 -6.45 4.22 18.32
CA GLY A 188 -6.01 5.48 18.92
C GLY A 188 -6.86 5.93 20.12
N LYS A 189 -7.86 5.13 20.51
CA LYS A 189 -8.60 5.29 21.77
C LYS A 189 -8.01 4.35 22.82
N THR A 190 -7.90 4.85 24.06
CA THR A 190 -7.40 4.07 25.19
C THR A 190 -8.30 2.87 25.49
N ARG A 191 -7.72 1.74 25.88
CA ARG A 191 -8.40 0.45 26.17
C ARG A 191 -9.38 0.47 27.36
N TYR A 192 -9.52 1.60 28.05
CA TYR A 192 -10.33 1.73 29.25
C TYR A 192 -11.76 2.18 28.91
N GLU A 193 -12.76 1.47 29.46
CA GLU A 193 -14.19 1.69 29.20
C GLU A 193 -14.67 3.09 29.58
N ASN A 194 -14.01 3.74 30.54
CA ASN A 194 -14.38 5.06 31.03
C ASN A 194 -13.71 6.19 30.21
N GLN A 195 -14.04 6.26 28.92
CA GLN A 195 -13.47 7.24 27.97
C GLN A 195 -13.63 8.69 28.43
N SER A 196 -14.66 9.00 29.22
CA SER A 196 -14.88 10.37 29.73
C SER A 196 -13.80 10.81 30.73
N ILE A 197 -13.34 9.91 31.61
CA ILE A 197 -12.32 10.18 32.62
C ILE A 197 -10.94 10.21 31.96
N VAL A 198 -10.66 9.28 31.05
CA VAL A 198 -9.38 9.25 30.33
C VAL A 198 -9.26 10.45 29.40
N LYS A 199 -10.35 10.86 28.73
CA LYS A 199 -10.37 12.11 27.96
C LYS A 199 -10.15 13.32 28.87
N LYS A 200 -10.84 13.44 30.01
CA LYS A 200 -10.62 14.53 30.97
C LYS A 200 -9.19 14.55 31.55
N ALA A 201 -8.61 13.38 31.81
CA ALA A 201 -7.25 13.25 32.34
C ALA A 201 -6.20 13.56 31.27
N ARG A 202 -6.35 13.01 30.06
CA ARG A 202 -5.54 13.36 28.90
C ARG A 202 -5.66 14.84 28.59
N ASP A 203 -6.87 15.38 28.52
CA ASP A 203 -7.10 16.81 28.27
C ASP A 203 -6.52 17.65 29.39
N LYS A 204 -6.52 17.21 30.66
CA LYS A 204 -5.81 17.91 31.76
C LYS A 204 -4.30 17.83 31.65
N VAL A 205 -3.74 16.66 31.34
CA VAL A 205 -2.29 16.44 31.21
C VAL A 205 -1.76 17.14 29.97
N VAL A 206 -2.41 16.94 28.82
CA VAL A 206 -2.14 17.67 27.58
C VAL A 206 -2.37 19.16 27.80
N ASN A 207 -3.46 19.64 28.43
CA ASN A 207 -3.57 21.07 28.74
C ASN A 207 -2.53 21.56 29.74
N ALA A 208 -2.02 20.75 30.66
CA ALA A 208 -0.99 21.16 31.61
C ALA A 208 0.39 21.23 30.93
N ILE A 209 0.70 20.24 30.10
CA ILE A 209 1.91 20.16 29.27
C ILE A 209 1.86 21.24 28.19
N ASP A 210 0.77 21.36 27.45
CA ASP A 210 0.51 22.45 26.49
C ASP A 210 0.56 23.78 27.22
N LYS A 211 -0.14 24.01 28.35
CA LYS A 211 -0.03 25.30 29.05
C LYS A 211 1.35 25.58 29.61
N SER A 212 2.23 24.61 29.88
CA SER A 212 3.61 24.92 30.32
C SER A 212 4.56 25.10 29.13
N LEU A 213 4.53 24.20 28.14
CA LEU A 213 5.38 24.22 26.95
C LEU A 213 4.92 25.22 25.90
N LEU A 214 3.62 25.31 25.59
CA LEU A 214 3.10 26.40 24.75
C LEU A 214 3.21 27.73 25.46
N TYR A 215 3.05 27.85 26.78
CA TYR A 215 3.31 29.14 27.43
C TYR A 215 4.77 29.55 27.32
N GLN A 216 5.70 28.61 27.54
CA GLN A 216 7.13 28.88 27.35
C GLN A 216 7.48 29.17 25.88
N ALA A 217 6.96 28.39 24.93
CA ALA A 217 7.17 28.58 23.49
C ALA A 217 6.54 29.88 22.99
N ARG A 218 5.30 30.20 23.41
CA ARG A 218 4.66 31.50 23.11
C ARG A 218 5.48 32.63 23.70
N LYS A 219 5.89 32.55 24.97
CA LYS A 219 6.72 33.56 25.62
C LYS A 219 8.09 33.73 24.95
N LEU A 220 8.67 32.65 24.41
CA LEU A 220 9.90 32.69 23.62
C LEU A 220 9.65 33.38 22.28
N ILE A 221 8.60 32.98 21.54
CA ILE A 221 8.24 33.52 20.22
C ILE A 221 7.90 35.00 20.31
N THR A 222 7.02 35.42 21.23
CA THR A 222 6.65 36.83 21.41
C THR A 222 7.83 37.69 21.88
N ARG A 223 8.90 37.09 22.42
CA ARG A 223 10.10 37.79 22.87
C ARG A 223 11.22 37.83 21.81
N VAL A 224 11.34 36.79 20.98
CA VAL A 224 12.41 36.62 20.00
C VAL A 224 12.00 37.16 18.64
N PHE A 225 10.79 36.88 18.18
CA PHE A 225 10.36 37.19 16.81
C PHE A 225 10.33 38.69 16.50
N PRO A 226 9.85 39.57 17.40
CA PRO A 226 9.94 41.01 17.19
C PRO A 226 11.38 41.53 17.15
N LYS A 227 12.33 40.84 17.82
CA LYS A 227 13.75 41.21 17.82
C LYS A 227 14.46 40.82 16.53
N GLU A 228 13.95 39.79 15.86
CA GLU A 228 14.40 39.31 14.56
C GLU A 228 13.68 40.03 13.39
N GLY A 229 12.83 41.03 13.69
CA GLY A 229 12.16 41.86 12.67
C GLY A 229 10.86 41.30 12.12
N ALA A 230 10.28 40.25 12.73
CA ALA A 230 8.98 39.73 12.33
C ALA A 230 7.84 40.68 12.76
N SER A 231 6.86 40.88 11.88
CA SER A 231 5.67 41.69 12.12
C SER A 231 4.72 41.05 13.16
N GLU A 232 3.84 41.87 13.73
CA GLU A 232 2.80 41.38 14.66
C GLU A 232 1.85 40.38 13.99
N GLU A 233 1.54 40.55 12.71
CA GLU A 233 0.69 39.63 11.93
C GLU A 233 1.38 38.27 11.71
N GLU A 234 2.67 38.24 11.35
CA GLU A 234 3.45 37.00 11.19
C GLU A 234 3.59 36.25 12.52
N THR A 235 3.80 37.00 13.61
CA THR A 235 3.86 36.44 14.96
C THR A 235 2.51 35.84 15.37
N ALA A 236 1.39 36.51 15.06
CA ALA A 236 0.05 36.03 15.37
C ALA A 236 -0.33 34.75 14.59
N ASP A 237 0.03 34.66 13.30
CA ASP A 237 -0.19 33.46 12.48
C ASP A 237 0.58 32.24 13.02
N ILE A 238 1.85 32.42 13.37
CA ILE A 238 2.71 31.35 13.91
C ILE A 238 2.21 30.87 15.28
N LEU A 239 1.74 31.80 16.12
CA LEU A 239 1.09 31.48 17.39
C LEU A 239 -0.26 30.74 17.21
N ALA A 240 -0.98 31.00 16.12
CA ALA A 240 -2.22 30.31 15.78
C ALA A 240 -1.95 28.86 15.32
N ARG A 241 -0.91 28.63 14.51
CA ARG A 241 -0.50 27.28 14.05
C ARG A 241 -0.02 26.38 15.19
N LEU A 242 0.56 26.97 16.23
CA LEU A 242 0.92 26.28 17.47
C LEU A 242 -0.29 25.69 18.24
N ARG A 243 -1.52 26.17 18.00
CA ARG A 243 -2.74 25.59 18.62
C ARG A 243 -3.10 24.20 18.07
N GLY A 244 -2.50 23.77 16.96
CA GLY A 244 -2.73 22.44 16.37
C GLY A 244 -2.10 21.26 17.13
N LEU A 245 -1.33 21.52 18.19
CA LEU A 245 -0.59 20.49 18.96
C LEU A 245 -1.48 19.48 19.71
N SER A 246 -2.77 19.78 19.93
CA SER A 246 -3.68 18.89 20.67
C SER A 246 -4.14 17.66 19.86
N SER A 247 -3.98 17.68 18.54
CA SER A 247 -4.37 16.60 17.63
C SER A 247 -3.12 15.92 17.07
N PRO A 248 -3.00 14.58 17.17
CA PRO A 248 -1.81 13.90 16.66
C PRO A 248 -1.64 14.16 15.17
N SER A 249 -0.43 14.59 14.78
CA SER A 249 -0.11 14.92 13.40
C SER A 249 -0.26 13.70 12.48
N ALA A 250 -0.39 13.92 11.18
CA ALA A 250 -0.40 12.85 10.19
C ALA A 250 0.82 11.91 10.33
N LEU A 251 2.00 12.50 10.58
CA LEU A 251 3.24 11.78 10.85
C LEU A 251 3.13 10.93 12.12
N GLN A 252 2.61 11.47 13.23
CA GLN A 252 2.45 10.71 14.48
C GLN A 252 1.48 9.53 14.34
N LYS A 253 0.33 9.73 13.67
CA LYS A 253 -0.62 8.64 13.41
C LYS A 253 0.03 7.53 12.59
N MET A 254 0.80 7.90 11.58
CA MET A 254 1.54 6.96 10.74
C MET A 254 2.65 6.24 11.51
N THR A 255 3.41 6.93 12.37
CA THR A 255 4.39 6.30 13.25
C THR A 255 3.74 5.23 14.13
N TRP A 256 2.65 5.56 14.83
CA TRP A 256 1.95 4.61 15.69
C TRP A 256 1.36 3.43 14.91
N PHE A 257 0.79 3.72 13.73
CA PHE A 257 0.26 2.70 12.83
C PHE A 257 1.35 1.70 12.42
N LEU A 258 2.49 2.19 11.92
CA LEU A 258 3.59 1.34 11.48
C LEU A 258 4.22 0.55 12.63
N GLN A 259 4.39 1.17 13.81
CA GLN A 259 4.89 0.50 15.00
C GLN A 259 3.96 -0.62 15.48
N ALA A 260 2.64 -0.38 15.47
CA ALA A 260 1.67 -1.38 15.88
C ALA A 260 1.62 -2.59 14.94
N LEU A 261 1.97 -2.40 13.66
CA LEU A 261 2.06 -3.48 12.66
C LEU A 261 3.43 -4.16 12.64
N ASP A 262 4.36 -3.73 13.48
CA ASP A 262 5.76 -4.17 13.47
C ASP A 262 6.45 -3.89 12.10
N LEU A 263 6.10 -2.77 11.48
CA LEU A 263 6.71 -2.27 10.23
C LEU A 263 7.74 -1.16 10.48
N PHE A 264 7.76 -0.59 11.69
CA PHE A 264 8.69 0.46 12.09
C PHE A 264 9.16 0.24 13.54
N PRO A 265 10.43 0.53 13.87
CA PRO A 265 10.95 0.30 15.22
C PRO A 265 10.19 1.06 16.30
N LEU A 266 10.02 0.45 17.48
CA LEU A 266 9.43 1.11 18.65
C LEU A 266 10.29 2.27 19.17
N GLN A 267 11.61 2.13 19.05
CA GLN A 267 12.60 3.13 19.44
C GLN A 267 13.49 3.44 18.24
N PRO A 268 12.99 4.26 17.28
CA PRO A 268 13.72 4.55 16.07
C PRO A 268 14.92 5.46 16.35
N THR A 269 16.01 5.21 15.64
CA THR A 269 17.14 6.10 15.46
C THR A 269 16.74 7.39 14.72
N GLU A 270 17.64 8.38 14.70
CA GLU A 270 17.40 9.62 13.96
C GLU A 270 17.28 9.37 12.44
N GLU A 271 18.09 8.46 11.89
CA GLU A 271 18.04 8.10 10.48
C GLU A 271 16.70 7.43 10.11
N GLU A 272 16.25 6.46 10.89
CA GLU A 272 14.95 5.79 10.69
C GLU A 272 13.81 6.82 10.75
N THR A 273 13.87 7.73 11.71
CA THR A 273 12.91 8.83 11.84
C THR A 273 12.95 9.78 10.64
N SER A 274 14.15 10.07 10.13
CA SER A 274 14.36 10.91 8.93
C SER A 274 13.73 10.27 7.69
N ARG A 275 13.90 8.95 7.49
CA ARG A 275 13.28 8.20 6.39
C ARG A 275 11.74 8.23 6.48
N LEU A 276 11.18 8.12 7.69
CA LEU A 276 9.73 8.27 7.90
C LEU A 276 9.22 9.70 7.60
N ARG A 277 9.97 10.74 8.00
CA ARG A 277 9.64 12.13 7.64
C ARG A 277 9.65 12.32 6.13
N ARG A 278 10.61 11.71 5.41
CA ARG A 278 10.69 11.77 3.94
C ARG A 278 9.48 11.13 3.27
N LEU A 279 9.06 9.95 3.73
CA LEU A 279 7.81 9.32 3.29
C LEU A 279 6.63 10.29 3.43
N ASN A 280 6.47 10.89 4.61
CA ASN A 280 5.40 11.85 4.87
C ASN A 280 5.49 13.11 3.98
N THR A 281 6.70 13.60 3.69
CA THR A 281 6.92 14.76 2.82
C THR A 281 6.50 14.50 1.39
N VAL A 282 6.87 13.34 0.81
CA VAL A 282 6.46 12.96 -0.55
C VAL A 282 4.94 12.77 -0.62
N ARG A 283 4.36 12.06 0.35
CA ARG A 283 2.90 11.89 0.46
C ARG A 283 2.18 13.25 0.47
N ASN A 284 2.59 14.15 1.37
CA ASN A 284 1.97 15.47 1.51
C ASN A 284 2.16 16.33 0.25
N GLY A 285 3.30 16.22 -0.42
CA GLY A 285 3.55 16.90 -1.70
C GLY A 285 2.50 16.51 -2.76
N ILE A 286 2.21 15.22 -2.88
CA ILE A 286 1.24 14.70 -3.85
C ILE A 286 -0.18 15.08 -3.43
N ALA A 287 -0.52 14.87 -2.15
CA ALA A 287 -1.89 15.07 -1.65
C ALA A 287 -2.33 16.55 -1.69
N HIS A 288 -1.42 17.50 -1.46
CA HIS A 288 -1.78 18.92 -1.38
C HIS A 288 -1.27 19.77 -2.53
N GLY A 289 -0.18 19.35 -3.18
CA GLY A 289 0.49 20.14 -4.20
C GLY A 289 0.51 19.49 -5.58
N GLY A 290 -0.04 18.28 -5.75
CA GLY A 290 0.03 17.54 -7.01
C GLY A 290 1.47 17.37 -7.51
N THR A 291 2.45 17.31 -6.60
CA THR A 291 3.89 17.33 -6.93
C THR A 291 4.66 16.33 -6.08
N ILE A 292 5.74 15.79 -6.63
CA ILE A 292 6.70 14.97 -5.88
C ILE A 292 7.76 15.91 -5.33
N ARG A 293 7.72 16.16 -4.01
CA ARG A 293 8.69 17.06 -3.36
C ARG A 293 10.07 16.41 -3.30
N SER A 294 11.08 17.13 -3.80
CA SER A 294 12.49 16.79 -3.63
C SER A 294 13.04 17.36 -2.32
N ASP A 295 13.98 16.64 -1.72
CA ASP A 295 14.83 17.16 -0.64
C ASP A 295 16.00 17.93 -1.27
N GLN A 296 16.09 19.22 -0.98
CA GLN A 296 17.14 20.11 -1.52
C GLN A 296 18.55 19.67 -1.11
N LYS A 297 18.68 18.83 -0.07
CA LYS A 297 19.98 18.32 0.40
C LYS A 297 20.45 17.09 -0.37
N LEU A 298 19.57 16.46 -1.14
CA LEU A 298 19.91 15.29 -1.94
C LEU A 298 20.14 15.70 -3.39
N ASP A 299 21.03 14.98 -4.06
CA ASP A 299 21.15 15.08 -5.50
C ASP A 299 19.84 14.69 -6.21
N HIS A 300 19.65 15.19 -7.43
CA HIS A 300 18.44 14.98 -8.21
C HIS A 300 18.14 13.50 -8.46
N GLU A 301 19.16 12.70 -8.78
CA GLU A 301 18.98 11.27 -9.05
C GLU A 301 18.59 10.49 -7.79
N VAL A 302 19.21 10.83 -6.65
CA VAL A 302 18.85 10.25 -5.34
C VAL A 302 17.40 10.61 -4.99
N ASN A 303 16.99 11.86 -5.22
CA ASN A 303 15.62 12.29 -4.99
C ASN A 303 14.61 11.49 -5.81
N LEU A 304 14.88 11.26 -7.10
CA LEU A 304 14.01 10.45 -7.96
C LEU A 304 13.90 9.00 -7.47
N ARG A 305 15.01 8.37 -7.07
CA ARG A 305 15.02 7.01 -6.53
C ARG A 305 14.24 6.90 -5.22
N VAL A 306 14.50 7.82 -4.29
CA VAL A 306 13.80 7.91 -3.00
C VAL A 306 12.30 8.10 -3.21
N ALA A 307 11.91 9.03 -4.07
CA ALA A 307 10.50 9.27 -4.37
C ALA A 307 9.83 8.04 -5.00
N GLY A 308 10.48 7.41 -5.98
CA GLY A 308 9.99 6.19 -6.63
C GLY A 308 9.77 5.05 -5.63
N ALA A 309 10.73 4.81 -4.73
CA ALA A 309 10.60 3.83 -3.67
C ALA A 309 9.44 4.16 -2.72
N ILE A 310 9.32 5.41 -2.27
CA ILE A 310 8.26 5.84 -1.36
C ILE A 310 6.86 5.67 -1.98
N LEU A 311 6.70 5.96 -3.26
CA LEU A 311 5.41 5.79 -3.95
C LEU A 311 4.92 4.34 -3.89
N ILE A 312 5.82 3.40 -4.16
CA ILE A 312 5.51 1.96 -4.11
C ILE A 312 5.28 1.52 -2.67
N LEU A 313 6.18 1.91 -1.77
CA LEU A 313 6.13 1.58 -0.35
C LEU A 313 4.82 2.00 0.31
N THR A 314 4.31 3.19 -0.05
CA THR A 314 3.04 3.73 0.46
C THR A 314 1.87 2.79 0.15
N GLY A 315 1.79 2.30 -1.10
CA GLY A 315 0.77 1.34 -1.50
C GLY A 315 0.93 0.00 -0.79
N LEU A 316 2.16 -0.50 -0.70
CA LEU A 316 2.49 -1.77 -0.03
C LEU A 316 2.10 -1.78 1.46
N ILE A 317 2.30 -0.67 2.17
CA ILE A 317 1.90 -0.55 3.59
C ILE A 317 0.38 -0.67 3.73
N ALA A 318 -0.38 -0.02 2.85
CA ALA A 318 -1.84 -0.07 2.87
C ALA A 318 -2.37 -1.47 2.49
N GLU A 319 -1.80 -2.07 1.45
CA GLU A 319 -2.09 -3.44 1.03
C GLU A 319 -1.81 -4.44 2.15
N TYR A 320 -0.63 -4.35 2.78
CA TYR A 320 -0.24 -5.19 3.91
C TYR A 320 -1.29 -5.19 5.02
N TYR A 321 -1.77 -3.99 5.40
CA TYR A 321 -2.81 -3.86 6.42
C TYR A 321 -4.13 -4.50 5.98
N LEU A 322 -4.58 -4.24 4.76
CA LEU A 322 -5.83 -4.82 4.24
C LEU A 322 -5.76 -6.36 4.21
N VAL A 323 -4.67 -6.93 3.70
CA VAL A 323 -4.51 -8.38 3.57
C VAL A 323 -4.36 -9.05 4.94
N ARG A 324 -3.44 -8.58 5.79
CA ARG A 324 -3.13 -9.19 7.08
C ARG A 324 -4.22 -8.92 8.12
N GLU A 325 -4.60 -7.65 8.29
CA GLU A 325 -5.45 -7.25 9.41
C GLU A 325 -6.94 -7.31 9.11
N ILE A 326 -7.35 -7.11 7.85
CA ILE A 326 -8.78 -7.07 7.50
C ILE A 326 -9.23 -8.39 6.88
N LEU A 327 -8.51 -8.87 5.86
CA LEU A 327 -8.83 -10.12 5.19
C LEU A 327 -8.33 -11.36 5.96
N LYS A 328 -7.45 -11.17 6.95
CA LYS A 328 -6.88 -12.22 7.80
C LYS A 328 -6.18 -13.32 7.01
N ILE A 329 -5.44 -12.92 5.98
CA ILE A 329 -4.62 -13.83 5.17
C ILE A 329 -3.18 -13.74 5.67
N ASP A 330 -2.55 -14.90 5.82
CA ASP A 330 -1.12 -15.02 6.09
C ASP A 330 -0.46 -15.83 4.97
N CYS A 331 0.58 -15.27 4.37
CA CYS A 331 1.27 -15.85 3.22
C CYS A 331 2.70 -15.29 3.05
N ALA A 332 3.53 -16.00 2.28
CA ALA A 332 4.91 -15.61 2.05
C ALA A 332 5.07 -14.23 1.38
N ALA A 333 4.10 -13.80 0.55
CA ALA A 333 4.10 -12.48 -0.04
C ALA A 333 4.06 -11.37 1.03
N LEU A 334 3.26 -11.53 2.09
CA LEU A 334 3.22 -10.57 3.19
C LEU A 334 4.51 -10.53 3.99
N SER A 335 5.16 -11.67 4.19
CA SER A 335 6.48 -11.71 4.85
C SER A 335 7.52 -10.92 4.05
N ARG A 336 7.51 -11.04 2.72
CA ARG A 336 8.37 -10.23 1.84
C ARG A 336 8.04 -8.74 1.93
N THR A 337 6.76 -8.37 1.84
CA THR A 337 6.32 -6.97 1.98
C THR A 337 6.74 -6.38 3.33
N LYS A 338 6.54 -7.13 4.42
CA LYS A 338 6.98 -6.73 5.77
C LYS A 338 8.49 -6.48 5.80
N PHE A 339 9.26 -7.43 5.28
CA PHE A 339 10.72 -7.34 5.22
C PHE A 339 11.17 -6.11 4.42
N ASP A 340 10.64 -5.90 3.22
CA ASP A 340 10.99 -4.75 2.38
C ASP A 340 10.68 -3.41 3.07
N VAL A 341 9.56 -3.32 3.79
CA VAL A 341 9.20 -2.11 4.55
C VAL A 341 10.15 -1.88 5.72
N GLN A 342 10.47 -2.94 6.47
CA GLN A 342 11.40 -2.86 7.60
C GLN A 342 12.82 -2.48 7.14
N GLU A 343 13.33 -3.13 6.09
CA GLU A 343 14.65 -2.84 5.51
C GLU A 343 14.75 -1.41 4.98
N PHE A 344 13.66 -0.89 4.40
CA PHE A 344 13.64 0.49 3.93
C PHE A 344 13.83 1.47 5.09
N PHE A 345 13.10 1.28 6.19
CA PHE A 345 13.24 2.18 7.34
C PHE A 345 14.56 1.99 8.07
N LYS A 346 14.97 0.75 8.31
CA LYS A 346 16.15 0.42 9.13
C LYS A 346 17.45 0.71 8.40
N HIS A 347 17.54 0.27 7.15
CA HIS A 347 18.78 0.26 6.38
C HIS A 347 18.73 1.15 5.13
N GLY A 348 17.56 1.69 4.76
CA GLY A 348 17.43 2.44 3.51
C GLY A 348 17.42 1.55 2.27
N ILE A 349 17.16 0.25 2.43
CA ILE A 349 17.17 -0.75 1.37
C ILE A 349 15.73 -1.06 0.97
N PHE A 350 15.41 -1.02 -0.32
CA PHE A 350 14.11 -1.47 -0.81
C PHE A 350 14.30 -2.41 -1.98
N ARG A 351 13.79 -3.65 -1.87
CA ARG A 351 13.97 -4.70 -2.89
C ARG A 351 15.44 -4.88 -3.30
N ARG A 352 16.31 -4.94 -2.29
CA ARG A 352 17.78 -5.07 -2.43
C ARG A 352 18.49 -3.85 -3.04
N HIS A 353 17.80 -2.75 -3.32
CA HIS A 353 18.40 -1.51 -3.80
C HIS A 353 18.70 -0.57 -2.60
N GLN A 354 19.94 -0.11 -2.49
CA GLN A 354 20.36 0.92 -1.52
C GLN A 354 19.84 2.30 -1.93
N VAL A 355 18.58 2.61 -1.62
CA VAL A 355 17.81 3.75 -2.17
C VAL A 355 18.49 5.10 -1.93
N PHE A 356 19.21 5.25 -0.82
CA PHE A 356 19.77 6.53 -0.39
C PHE A 356 21.26 6.71 -0.72
N THR A 357 21.97 5.62 -0.98
CA THR A 357 23.44 5.62 -1.03
C THR A 357 24.03 4.90 -2.23
N GLU A 358 23.23 4.16 -3.01
CA GLU A 358 23.74 3.48 -4.21
C GLU A 358 24.33 4.54 -5.17
N ASP A 359 25.60 4.43 -5.50
CA ASP A 359 26.22 5.21 -6.58
C ASP A 359 26.01 4.51 -7.94
N PHE A 360 26.46 5.15 -9.02
CA PHE A 360 26.27 4.59 -10.36
C PHE A 360 27.01 3.26 -10.55
N GLU A 361 28.21 3.11 -9.98
CA GLU A 361 28.99 1.88 -10.07
C GLU A 361 28.30 0.74 -9.34
N GLN A 362 27.82 0.97 -8.11
CA GLN A 362 27.02 0.00 -7.35
C GLN A 362 25.70 -0.34 -8.05
N TYR A 363 25.08 0.62 -8.73
CA TYR A 363 23.91 0.38 -9.56
C TYR A 363 24.23 -0.53 -10.75
N VAL A 364 25.33 -0.25 -11.46
CA VAL A 364 25.80 -1.07 -12.58
C VAL A 364 26.21 -2.45 -12.09
N ASP A 365 26.96 -2.57 -11.00
CA ASP A 365 27.37 -3.83 -10.39
C ASP A 365 26.16 -4.64 -9.93
N ARG A 366 25.11 -4.00 -9.40
CA ARG A 366 23.86 -4.70 -9.06
C ARG A 366 23.11 -5.13 -10.31
N LEU A 367 23.00 -4.29 -11.34
CA LEU A 367 22.37 -4.66 -12.61
C LEU A 367 23.16 -5.77 -13.31
N GLU A 368 24.47 -5.71 -13.27
CA GLU A 368 25.41 -6.66 -13.83
C GLU A 368 25.39 -7.94 -13.01
N PHE A 369 25.31 -7.90 -11.69
CA PHE A 369 25.05 -9.08 -10.86
C PHE A 369 23.68 -9.69 -11.20
N GLU A 370 22.61 -8.89 -11.27
CA GLU A 370 21.29 -9.34 -11.74
C GLU A 370 21.33 -9.90 -13.16
N TRP A 371 22.27 -9.44 -13.99
CA TRP A 371 22.47 -9.88 -15.38
C TRP A 371 23.31 -11.17 -15.46
N ILE A 372 24.49 -11.21 -14.85
CA ILE A 372 25.48 -12.29 -14.80
C ILE A 372 24.99 -13.45 -13.93
N SER A 373 24.49 -13.20 -12.72
CA SER A 373 23.82 -14.24 -11.92
C SER A 373 22.53 -14.71 -12.59
N GLY A 374 22.04 -14.01 -13.62
CA GLY A 374 21.00 -14.45 -14.54
C GLY A 374 21.48 -15.22 -15.78
N HIS A 375 22.78 -15.25 -16.08
CA HIS A 375 23.40 -16.02 -17.19
C HIS A 375 24.22 -17.22 -16.70
N ALA A 376 24.69 -17.22 -15.46
CA ALA A 376 25.49 -18.30 -14.87
C ALA A 376 24.66 -19.55 -14.47
N SER A 377 23.42 -19.68 -14.93
CA SER A 377 22.52 -20.80 -14.61
C SER A 377 21.89 -21.46 -15.85
N GLN A 378 22.52 -21.34 -17.03
CA GLN A 378 22.19 -22.15 -18.20
C GLN A 378 23.05 -23.41 -18.24
#